data_AF-A0A530JW24-F1
#
_entry.id   AF-A0A530JW24-F1
#
_cell.length_a   1.000
_cell.length_b   1.000
_cell.length_c   1.000
_cell.angle_alpha   90.00
_cell.angle_beta   90.00
_cell.angle_gamma   90.00
#
_symmetry.space_group_name_H-M   'P 1'
#
loop_
_entity.id
_entity.type
_entity.pdbx_description
1 polymer ?
#
loop_
_entity_poly.entity_id
_entity_poly.type
_entity_poly.pdbx_seq_one_letter_code
_entity_poly.pdbx_strand_id
1 'polypeptide(L)' 'AGERAAPPENPMSADRVRWEHIQRVYEMCERNVSETARRLNMHRRTLQRILAKRAPR' A
#
# COMPACT_ATOMS: atom_id res chain seq x y z
N ALA A 1 -11.01 36.68 13.96
CA ALA A 1 -11.91 35.66 13.36
C ALA A 1 -11.13 34.36 13.30
N GLY A 2 -11.58 33.34 14.03
CA GLY A 2 -10.80 32.13 14.32
C GLY A 2 -10.50 31.29 13.07
N GLU A 3 -9.22 31.02 12.91
CA GLU A 3 -8.59 30.12 11.95
C GLU A 3 -9.21 28.73 12.06
N ARG A 4 -10.15 28.39 11.16
CA ARG A 4 -10.53 27.00 10.92
C ARG A 4 -9.46 26.37 10.04
N ALA A 5 -8.37 25.92 10.66
CA ALA A 5 -7.53 24.91 10.03
C ALA A 5 -8.46 23.74 9.64
N ALA A 6 -8.64 23.56 8.33
CA ALA A 6 -9.41 22.46 7.79
C ALA A 6 -8.92 21.15 8.44
N PRO A 7 -9.82 20.20 8.76
CA PRO A 7 -9.40 18.91 9.30
C PRO A 7 -8.31 18.37 8.38
N PRO A 8 -7.16 17.88 8.89
CA PRO A 8 -6.13 17.33 8.02
C PRO A 8 -6.77 16.23 7.16
N GLU A 9 -6.90 16.51 5.86
CA GLU A 9 -7.74 15.79 4.88
C GLU A 9 -7.19 14.41 4.50
N ASN A 10 -6.25 13.89 5.28
CA ASN A 10 -5.54 12.68 4.97
C ASN A 10 -5.63 11.76 6.20
N PRO A 11 -6.69 10.93 6.33
CA PRO A 11 -6.56 9.76 7.19
C PRO A 11 -5.31 9.05 6.68
N MET A 12 -4.25 8.92 7.51
CA MET A 12 -2.93 8.34 7.14
C MET A 12 -3.00 7.62 5.80
N SER A 13 -2.60 8.28 4.70
CA SER A 13 -3.10 8.00 3.35
C SER A 13 -3.34 6.50 3.17
N ALA A 14 -4.55 6.08 2.84
CA ALA A 14 -4.89 4.66 2.67
C ALA A 14 -3.88 3.91 1.77
N ASP A 15 -3.21 4.64 0.88
CA ASP A 15 -2.09 4.18 0.06
C ASP A 15 -0.81 3.85 0.85
N ARG A 16 -0.43 4.66 1.86
CA ARG A 16 0.73 4.45 2.75
C ARG A 16 0.53 3.26 3.69
N VAL A 17 -0.63 3.17 4.34
CA VAL A 17 -0.97 2.01 5.19
C VAL A 17 -1.00 0.73 4.36
N ARG A 18 -1.58 0.79 3.15
CA ARG A 18 -1.57 -0.33 2.20
C ARG A 18 -0.16 -0.69 1.77
N TRP A 19 0.72 0.29 1.53
CA TRP A 19 2.11 0.05 1.15
C TRP A 19 2.91 -0.63 2.27
N GLU A 20 2.80 -0.18 3.51
CA GLU A 20 3.49 -0.81 4.64
C GLU A 20 2.95 -2.23 4.89
N HIS A 21 1.64 -2.43 4.76
CA HIS A 21 1.03 -3.76 4.84
C HIS A 21 1.56 -4.68 3.71
N ILE A 22 1.65 -4.17 2.48
CA ILE A 22 2.23 -4.90 1.34
C ILE A 22 3.67 -5.34 1.66
N GLN A 23 4.52 -4.44 2.13
CA GLN A 23 5.92 -4.77 2.43
C GLN A 23 6.02 -5.81 3.54
N ARG A 24 5.30 -5.62 4.65
CA ARG A 24 5.31 -6.56 5.79
C ARG A 24 4.86 -7.96 5.39
N VAL A 25 3.82 -8.07 4.57
CA VAL A 25 3.33 -9.37 4.09
C VAL A 25 4.26 -9.95 3.02
N TYR A 26 4.82 -9.12 2.15
CA TYR A 26 5.76 -9.56 1.12
C TYR A 26 7.04 -10.17 1.70
N GLU A 27 7.57 -9.59 2.78
CA GLU A 27 8.69 -10.16 3.53
C GLU A 27 8.30 -11.43 4.28
N MET A 28 7.12 -11.45 4.91
CA MET A 28 6.57 -12.63 5.58
C MET A 28 6.34 -13.80 4.62
N CYS A 29 5.97 -13.52 3.38
CA CYS A 29 5.69 -14.53 2.35
C CYS A 29 6.90 -14.82 1.45
N GLU A 30 8.13 -14.54 1.87
CA GLU A 30 9.37 -14.84 1.15
C GLU A 30 9.39 -14.33 -0.31
N ARG A 31 8.86 -13.11 -0.54
CA ARG A 31 8.71 -12.51 -1.86
C ARG A 31 7.67 -13.19 -2.78
N ASN A 32 6.78 -14.03 -2.25
CA ASN A 32 5.68 -14.61 -3.02
C ASN A 32 4.56 -13.59 -3.27
N VAL A 33 4.53 -13.07 -4.49
CA VAL A 33 3.54 -12.08 -4.94
C VAL A 33 2.10 -12.62 -4.92
N SER A 34 1.90 -13.91 -5.16
CA SER A 34 0.56 -14.49 -5.20
C SER A 34 -0.02 -14.67 -3.81
N GLU A 35 0.80 -15.14 -2.87
CA GLU A 35 0.39 -15.30 -1.46
C GLU A 35 0.18 -13.95 -0.77
N THR A 36 1.08 -12.99 -1.03
CA THR A 36 0.92 -11.62 -0.55
C THR A 36 -0.39 -11.00 -1.03
N ALA A 37 -0.74 -11.19 -2.30
CA ALA A 37 -2.00 -10.69 -2.85
C ALA A 37 -3.22 -11.34 -2.20
N ARG A 38 -3.22 -12.67 -1.99
CA ARG A 38 -4.30 -13.39 -1.30
C ARG A 38 -4.49 -12.88 0.13
N ARG A 39 -3.39 -12.73 0.88
CA ARG A 39 -3.41 -12.34 2.29
C ARG A 39 -3.83 -10.89 2.49
N LEU A 40 -3.53 -10.02 1.53
CA LEU A 40 -3.99 -8.64 1.48
C LEU A 40 -5.40 -8.48 0.89
N ASN A 41 -6.07 -9.59 0.54
CA ASN A 41 -7.33 -9.61 -0.19
C ASN A 41 -7.33 -8.73 -1.46
N MET A 42 -6.19 -8.63 -2.14
CA MET A 42 -6.02 -7.83 -3.35
C MET A 42 -5.73 -8.69 -4.58
N HIS A 43 -5.98 -8.13 -5.75
CA HIS A 43 -5.61 -8.78 -7.00
C HIS A 43 -4.09 -8.79 -7.19
N ARG A 44 -3.52 -9.95 -7.53
CA ARG A 44 -2.10 -10.12 -7.89
C ARG A 44 -1.63 -9.10 -8.93
N ARG A 45 -2.48 -8.76 -9.90
CA ARG A 45 -2.20 -7.73 -10.93
C ARG A 45 -1.99 -6.34 -10.34
N THR A 46 -2.78 -5.96 -9.33
CA THR A 46 -2.62 -4.67 -8.62
C THR A 46 -1.31 -4.65 -7.85
N LEU A 47 -0.99 -5.73 -7.13
CA LEU A 47 0.28 -5.85 -6.40
C LEU A 47 1.49 -5.79 -7.34
N GLN A 48 1.46 -6.53 -8.45
CA GLN A 48 2.48 -6.45 -9.50
C GLN A 48 2.66 -5.04 -10.03
N ARG A 49 1.56 -4.30 -10.26
CA ARG A 49 1.62 -2.92 -10.74
C ARG A 49 2.19 -1.96 -9.69
N ILE A 50 1.88 -2.17 -8.42
CA ILE A 50 2.42 -1.40 -7.28
C ILE A 50 3.94 -1.65 -7.16
N LEU A 51 4.38 -2.91 -7.26
CA LEU A 51 5.80 -3.26 -7.27
C LEU A 51 6.52 -2.72 -8.52
N ALA A 52 5.87 -2.76 -9.69
CA ALA A 52 6.42 -2.27 -10.95
C ALA A 52 6.47 -0.73 -11.03
N LYS A 53 5.52 0.00 -10.44
CA LYS A 53 5.53 1.48 -10.43
C LYS A 53 6.70 2.07 -9.63
N ARG A 54 7.30 1.28 -8.72
CA ARG A 54 8.53 1.63 -8.01
C ARG A 54 9.79 1.05 -8.65
N ALA A 55 9.68 0.40 -9.82
CA ALA A 55 10.84 0.13 -10.65
C ALA A 55 11.14 1.44 -11.42
N PRO A 56 12.26 2.12 -11.13
CA PRO A 56 12.63 3.30 -11.89
C PRO A 56 12.83 2.89 -13.35
N ARG A 57 12.22 3.66 -14.26
CA ARG A 57 12.73 3.82 -15.61
C ARG A 57 13.42 5.16 -15.68
#